data_AF-A0A1F6M4J9-F1
#
_entry.id   AF-A0A1F6M4J9-F1
#
_cell.length_a   1.000
_cell.length_b   1.000
_cell.length_c   1.000
_cell.angle_alpha   90.00
_cell.angle_beta   90.00
_cell.angle_gamma   90.00
#
_symmetry.space_group_name_H-M   'P 1'
#
loop_
_entity.id
_entity.type
_entity.pdbx_description
1 polymer ?
#
loop_
_entity_poly.entity_id
_entity_poly.type
_entity_poly.pdbx_seq_one_letter_code
_entity_poly.pdbx_strand_id
1 'polypeptide(L)'
;MGKIHKRRNRKITENTEIPVSFWERLSLIVGPANLDQIKVTFKTKPSTFRVNTIKARKEDVVKELADLGFKFQEVSWCLGSYILENKTKREMVDLPMYQEGKIYMQSLASMVPPLMLDPKAGEMLLDLTAAPGSKTSQMAAMMTQKGTLIANDNSKIRFFKLKHNMELLGVVNDAKADWHFELRQEDGCDLCGDYLNTFDKILVDAPCSAEARFLEDDPKTFSYWGEKKVKEMAMKQRKLLFSAWYALKPGGTLVYSTCTFSPEENEVQISRLLNRFPDEARIEDISGVLPGLKHFSGLKSWKERTFHPDITKALRIFPTNEIEGFFVAKIKKSEKS
;
A
#
# COMPACT_ATOMS: atom_id res chain seq x y z
N MET A 1 -27.06 -48.65 16.54
CA MET A 1 -27.51 -47.40 15.87
C MET A 1 -26.34 -46.42 15.80
N GLY A 2 -25.51 -46.49 14.76
CA GLY A 2 -24.38 -45.57 14.57
C GLY A 2 -24.57 -44.76 13.29
N LYS A 3 -24.94 -43.47 13.42
CA LYS A 3 -25.01 -42.54 12.28
C LYS A 3 -23.64 -41.92 12.05
N ILE A 4 -22.86 -42.51 11.15
CA ILE A 4 -21.62 -41.92 10.64
C ILE A 4 -21.99 -40.72 9.75
N HIS A 5 -21.72 -39.51 10.24
CA HIS A 5 -21.79 -38.29 9.44
C HIS A 5 -20.64 -38.27 8.43
N LYS A 6 -20.93 -38.63 7.17
CA LYS A 6 -20.03 -38.35 6.03
C LYS A 6 -19.92 -36.84 5.85
N ARG A 7 -18.82 -36.24 6.32
CA ARG A 7 -18.39 -34.90 5.90
C ARG A 7 -18.18 -34.93 4.38
N ARG A 8 -19.04 -34.22 3.65
CA ARG A 8 -18.82 -33.92 2.22
C ARG A 8 -17.60 -33.01 2.13
N ASN A 9 -16.44 -33.57 1.80
CA ASN A 9 -15.33 -32.80 1.25
C ASN A 9 -15.82 -32.18 -0.07
N ARG A 10 -16.18 -30.90 -0.04
CA ARG A 10 -16.23 -30.09 -1.26
C ARG A 10 -14.79 -30.01 -1.77
N LYS A 11 -14.48 -30.73 -2.85
CA LYS A 11 -13.30 -30.43 -3.66
C LYS A 11 -13.43 -28.97 -4.07
N ILE A 12 -12.62 -28.10 -3.49
CA ILE A 12 -12.38 -26.77 -4.05
C ILE A 12 -11.68 -27.08 -5.37
N THR A 13 -12.36 -26.85 -6.49
CA THR A 13 -11.69 -26.77 -7.78
C THR A 13 -10.72 -25.61 -7.66
N GLU A 14 -9.43 -25.90 -7.49
CA GLU A 14 -8.40 -24.88 -7.56
C GLU A 14 -8.47 -24.31 -8.98
N ASN A 15 -8.92 -23.05 -9.09
CA ASN A 15 -8.92 -22.35 -10.37
C ASN A 15 -7.47 -22.28 -10.84
N THR A 16 -7.18 -22.91 -11.98
CA THR A 16 -5.86 -22.90 -12.60
C THR A 16 -5.61 -21.64 -13.42
N GLU A 17 -6.65 -20.84 -13.65
CA GLU A 17 -6.62 -19.59 -14.41
C GLU A 17 -7.36 -18.48 -13.66
N ILE A 18 -6.99 -17.22 -13.95
CA ILE A 18 -7.68 -16.06 -13.39
C ILE A 18 -9.15 -16.09 -13.84
N PRO A 19 -10.13 -16.00 -12.91
CA PRO A 19 -11.54 -16.18 -13.24
C PRO A 19 -12.05 -15.23 -14.33
N VAL A 20 -12.90 -15.72 -15.24
CA VAL A 20 -13.53 -14.88 -16.29
C VAL A 20 -14.24 -13.67 -15.70
N SER A 21 -14.95 -13.85 -14.59
CA SER A 21 -15.66 -12.76 -13.89
C SER A 21 -14.74 -11.67 -13.35
N PHE A 22 -13.45 -11.97 -13.09
CA PHE A 22 -12.47 -10.96 -12.76
C PHE A 22 -12.19 -10.07 -13.98
N TRP A 23 -11.95 -10.67 -15.14
CA TRP A 23 -11.65 -9.93 -16.38
C TRP A 23 -12.83 -9.08 -16.85
N GLU A 24 -14.05 -9.61 -16.75
CA GLU A 24 -15.28 -8.86 -17.05
C GLU A 24 -15.39 -7.61 -16.16
N ARG A 25 -15.18 -7.78 -14.85
CA ARG A 25 -15.19 -6.65 -13.90
C ARG A 25 -14.07 -5.66 -14.20
N LEU A 26 -12.85 -6.13 -14.47
CA LEU A 26 -11.71 -5.27 -14.77
C LEU A 26 -11.97 -4.44 -16.04
N SER A 27 -12.54 -5.05 -17.08
CA SER A 27 -12.94 -4.37 -18.32
C SER A 27 -13.87 -3.18 -18.05
N LEU A 28 -14.85 -3.35 -17.16
CA LEU A 28 -15.77 -2.27 -16.77
C LEU A 28 -15.08 -1.18 -15.94
N ILE A 29 -14.06 -1.53 -15.16
CA ILE A 29 -13.31 -0.60 -14.30
C ILE A 29 -12.35 0.26 -15.13
N VAL A 30 -11.56 -0.36 -16.01
CA VAL A 30 -10.47 0.32 -16.74
C VAL A 30 -10.87 0.75 -18.15
N GLY A 31 -12.05 0.33 -18.61
CA GLY A 31 -12.52 0.52 -19.96
C GLY A 31 -12.04 -0.60 -20.91
N PRO A 32 -12.91 -1.10 -21.82
CA PRO A 32 -12.55 -2.20 -22.73
C PRO A 32 -11.29 -1.93 -23.57
N ALA A 33 -11.07 -0.67 -23.96
CA ALA A 33 -9.91 -0.26 -24.77
C ALA A 33 -8.56 -0.46 -24.06
N ASN A 34 -8.54 -0.49 -22.72
CA ASN A 34 -7.30 -0.66 -21.94
C ASN A 34 -7.08 -2.11 -21.51
N LEU A 35 -8.08 -2.98 -21.64
CA LEU A 35 -8.07 -4.30 -21.02
C LEU A 35 -6.91 -5.17 -21.51
N ASP A 36 -6.67 -5.22 -22.81
CA ASP A 36 -5.62 -6.09 -23.38
C ASP A 36 -4.22 -5.62 -22.98
N GLN A 37 -4.00 -4.31 -22.91
CA GLN A 37 -2.75 -3.74 -22.38
C GLN A 37 -2.56 -4.05 -20.89
N ILE A 38 -3.64 -4.07 -20.11
CA ILE A 38 -3.58 -4.34 -18.68
C ILE A 38 -3.40 -5.84 -18.40
N LYS A 39 -4.05 -6.72 -19.17
CA LYS A 39 -3.91 -8.18 -19.07
C LYS A 39 -2.45 -8.63 -19.12
N VAL A 40 -1.67 -8.11 -20.06
CA VAL A 40 -0.25 -8.48 -20.21
C VAL A 40 0.65 -8.09 -19.01
N THR A 41 0.11 -7.34 -18.05
CA THR A 41 0.81 -6.95 -16.81
C THR A 41 0.63 -7.96 -15.67
N PHE A 42 -0.25 -8.96 -15.80
CA PHE A 42 -0.51 -10.01 -14.80
C PHE A 42 0.56 -11.12 -14.83
N LYS A 43 1.81 -10.69 -14.93
CA LYS A 43 3.02 -11.53 -14.94
C LYS A 43 4.03 -10.98 -13.96
N THR A 44 5.09 -11.76 -13.72
CA THR A 44 6.19 -11.33 -12.85
C THR A 44 6.78 -10.01 -13.35
N LYS A 45 6.87 -9.03 -12.45
CA LYS A 45 7.44 -7.71 -12.71
C LYS A 45 8.93 -7.67 -12.39
N PRO A 46 9.70 -6.74 -13.00
CA PRO A 46 11.09 -6.49 -12.63
C PRO A 46 11.25 -6.25 -11.13
N SER A 47 12.40 -6.64 -10.62
CA SER A 47 12.74 -6.40 -9.21
C SER A 47 13.07 -4.93 -9.02
N THR A 48 12.50 -4.34 -7.97
CA THR A 48 12.66 -2.92 -7.66
C THR A 48 13.13 -2.75 -6.23
N PHE A 49 14.00 -1.78 -6.03
CA PHE A 49 14.61 -1.49 -4.73
C PHE A 49 14.68 0.00 -4.47
N ARG A 50 14.75 0.35 -3.19
CA ARG A 50 14.92 1.72 -2.70
C ARG A 50 16.17 1.78 -1.83
N VAL A 51 16.95 2.84 -1.99
CA VAL A 51 18.05 3.16 -1.07
C VAL A 51 17.48 3.57 0.28
N ASN A 52 18.03 2.98 1.34
CA ASN A 52 17.70 3.36 2.70
C ASN A 52 18.61 4.51 3.16
N THR A 53 18.11 5.74 3.02
CA THR A 53 18.84 6.96 3.39
C THR A 53 19.09 7.11 4.90
N ILE A 54 18.51 6.25 5.74
CA ILE A 54 18.87 6.13 7.16
C ILE A 54 20.29 5.57 7.33
N LYS A 55 20.68 4.59 6.50
CA LYS A 55 21.92 3.81 6.69
C LYS A 55 22.98 4.05 5.63
N ALA A 56 22.62 4.59 4.47
CA ALA A 56 23.56 4.79 3.37
C ALA A 56 23.20 6.00 2.52
N ARG A 57 24.22 6.61 1.91
CA ARG A 57 24.02 7.62 0.87
C ARG A 57 23.73 6.93 -0.46
N LYS A 58 22.91 7.59 -1.28
CA LYS A 58 22.51 7.11 -2.61
C LYS A 58 23.73 6.84 -3.48
N GLU A 59 24.69 7.76 -3.49
CA GLU A 59 25.87 7.72 -4.35
C GLU A 59 26.75 6.52 -4.03
N ASP A 60 26.90 6.17 -2.74
CA ASP A 60 27.72 5.05 -2.30
C ASP A 60 27.08 3.72 -2.74
N VAL A 61 25.76 3.58 -2.58
CA VAL A 61 25.03 2.37 -3.00
C VAL A 61 25.08 2.18 -4.52
N VAL A 62 24.83 3.25 -5.27
CA VAL A 62 24.84 3.20 -6.75
C VAL A 62 26.22 2.80 -7.25
N LYS A 63 27.28 3.38 -6.69
CA LYS A 63 28.66 3.06 -7.07
C LYS A 63 28.97 1.59 -6.76
N GLU A 64 28.69 1.12 -5.56
CA GLU A 64 28.98 -0.26 -5.15
C GLU A 64 28.22 -1.28 -6.03
N LEU A 65 26.96 -1.02 -6.35
CA LEU A 65 26.20 -1.88 -7.26
C LEU A 65 26.76 -1.88 -8.68
N ALA A 66 27.16 -0.71 -9.20
CA ALA A 66 27.78 -0.60 -10.52
C ALA A 66 29.13 -1.34 -10.59
N ASP A 67 29.96 -1.21 -9.56
CA ASP A 67 31.25 -1.92 -9.44
C ASP A 67 31.05 -3.45 -9.41
N LEU A 68 29.93 -3.93 -8.86
CA LEU A 68 29.51 -5.33 -8.87
C LEU A 68 28.81 -5.77 -10.18
N GLY A 69 28.71 -4.89 -11.19
CA GLY A 69 28.14 -5.18 -12.50
C GLY A 69 26.61 -5.21 -12.55
N PHE A 70 25.93 -4.64 -11.55
CA PHE A 70 24.48 -4.45 -11.60
C PHE A 70 24.13 -3.29 -12.54
N LYS A 71 23.13 -3.51 -13.39
CA LYS A 71 22.51 -2.50 -14.25
C LYS A 71 21.10 -2.23 -13.75
N PHE A 72 20.78 -0.96 -13.57
CA PHE A 72 19.52 -0.52 -13.02
C PHE A 72 19.17 0.87 -13.53
N GLN A 73 17.87 1.12 -13.63
CA GLN A 73 17.32 2.40 -14.06
C GLN A 73 16.70 3.12 -12.86
N GLU A 74 17.03 4.40 -12.67
CA GLU A 74 16.38 5.22 -11.64
C GLU A 74 14.93 5.54 -12.03
N VAL A 75 14.03 5.49 -11.05
CA VAL A 75 12.62 5.82 -11.21
C VAL A 75 12.46 7.34 -11.15
N SER A 76 12.08 7.96 -12.26
CA SER A 76 12.06 9.42 -12.42
C SER A 76 11.19 10.17 -11.39
N TRP A 77 10.09 9.56 -10.95
CA TRP A 77 9.16 10.15 -9.99
C TRP A 77 9.42 9.71 -8.53
N CYS A 78 10.39 8.83 -8.27
CA CYS A 78 10.74 8.37 -6.93
C CYS A 78 12.25 8.29 -6.78
N LEU A 79 12.85 9.42 -6.42
CA LEU A 79 14.31 9.55 -6.27
C LEU A 79 14.88 8.52 -5.29
N GLY A 80 16.02 7.92 -5.65
CA GLY A 80 16.66 6.88 -4.83
C GLY A 80 15.98 5.51 -4.92
N SER A 81 15.04 5.33 -5.85
CA SER A 81 14.43 4.04 -6.19
C SER A 81 14.79 3.61 -7.61
N TYR A 82 14.94 2.31 -7.80
CA TYR A 82 15.54 1.75 -9.00
C TYR A 82 14.84 0.49 -9.48
N ILE A 83 14.85 0.28 -10.79
CA ILE A 83 14.40 -0.92 -11.49
C ILE A 83 15.63 -1.73 -11.89
N LEU A 84 15.72 -2.99 -11.47
CA LEU A 84 16.83 -3.87 -11.79
C LEU A 84 16.66 -4.49 -13.19
N GLU A 85 17.70 -4.40 -14.03
CA GLU A 85 17.61 -4.76 -15.46
C GLU A 85 18.27 -6.11 -15.81
N ASN A 86 19.40 -6.44 -15.19
CA ASN A 86 20.26 -7.54 -15.65
C ASN A 86 20.51 -8.65 -14.60
N LYS A 87 19.96 -8.51 -13.40
CA LYS A 87 20.19 -9.42 -12.26
C LYS A 87 18.89 -9.82 -11.61
N THR A 88 18.94 -10.88 -10.82
CA THR A 88 17.78 -11.40 -10.10
C THR A 88 17.60 -10.74 -8.72
N LYS A 89 16.38 -10.80 -8.20
CA LYS A 89 16.11 -10.47 -6.78
C LYS A 89 17.02 -11.24 -5.83
N ARG A 90 17.28 -12.53 -6.12
CA ARG A 90 18.09 -13.40 -5.28
C ARG A 90 19.52 -12.86 -5.14
N GLU A 91 20.14 -12.53 -6.28
CA GLU A 91 21.48 -11.95 -6.28
C GLU A 91 21.55 -10.63 -5.50
N MET A 92 20.49 -9.82 -5.54
CA MET A 92 20.45 -8.57 -4.77
C MET A 92 20.31 -8.79 -3.27
N VAL A 93 19.49 -9.77 -2.84
CA VAL A 93 19.33 -10.05 -1.41
C VAL A 93 20.55 -10.74 -0.80
N ASP A 94 21.36 -11.43 -1.59
CA ASP A 94 22.59 -12.09 -1.11
C ASP A 94 23.74 -11.08 -0.88
N LEU A 95 23.59 -9.80 -1.29
CA LEU A 95 24.61 -8.77 -1.09
C LEU A 95 24.72 -8.30 0.38
N PRO A 96 25.94 -7.99 0.86
CA PRO A 96 26.14 -7.38 2.17
C PRO A 96 25.30 -6.12 2.38
N MET A 97 25.21 -5.24 1.39
CA MET A 97 24.42 -4.01 1.51
C MET A 97 22.93 -4.25 1.76
N TYR A 98 22.35 -5.34 1.25
CA TYR A 98 20.97 -5.71 1.54
C TYR A 98 20.85 -6.27 2.96
N GLN A 99 21.76 -7.17 3.34
CA GLN A 99 21.80 -7.78 4.68
C GLN A 99 22.13 -6.76 5.79
N GLU A 100 22.76 -5.65 5.44
CA GLU A 100 23.02 -4.51 6.32
C GLU A 100 21.88 -3.47 6.29
N GLY A 101 20.84 -3.68 5.46
CA GLY A 101 19.69 -2.79 5.36
C GLY A 101 19.98 -1.44 4.68
N LYS A 102 21.02 -1.33 3.85
CA LYS A 102 21.33 -0.13 3.05
C LYS A 102 20.39 0.03 1.86
N ILE A 103 19.79 -1.06 1.39
CA ILE A 103 18.74 -1.08 0.37
C ILE A 103 17.56 -1.93 0.84
N TYR A 104 16.37 -1.68 0.30
CA TYR A 104 15.19 -2.49 0.57
C TYR A 104 14.43 -2.82 -0.72
N MET A 105 14.06 -4.10 -0.89
CA MET A 105 13.25 -4.54 -2.02
C MET A 105 11.79 -4.12 -1.81
N GLN A 106 11.27 -3.25 -2.66
CA GLN A 106 9.95 -2.66 -2.53
C GLN A 106 9.35 -2.45 -3.92
N SER A 107 8.08 -2.81 -4.11
CA SER A 107 7.41 -2.55 -5.40
C SER A 107 7.18 -1.05 -5.59
N LEU A 108 7.24 -0.58 -6.84
CA LEU A 108 7.02 0.83 -7.17
C LEU A 108 5.65 1.33 -6.68
N ALA A 109 4.59 0.53 -6.85
CA ALA A 109 3.26 0.88 -6.37
C ALA A 109 3.23 1.10 -4.85
N SER A 110 4.02 0.33 -4.10
CA SER A 110 4.12 0.47 -2.64
C SER A 110 4.89 1.71 -2.20
N MET A 111 5.61 2.40 -3.09
CA MET A 111 6.32 3.64 -2.77
C MET A 111 5.42 4.87 -2.84
N VAL A 112 4.30 4.78 -3.55
CA VAL A 112 3.40 5.91 -3.82
C VAL A 112 2.69 6.42 -2.56
N PRO A 113 2.11 5.59 -1.66
CA PRO A 113 1.35 6.11 -0.54
C PRO A 113 2.16 6.98 0.44
N PRO A 114 3.40 6.61 0.84
CA PRO A 114 4.26 7.51 1.62
C PRO A 114 4.53 8.86 0.92
N LEU A 115 4.76 8.85 -0.40
CA LEU A 115 4.96 10.08 -1.18
C LEU A 115 3.70 10.96 -1.20
N MET A 116 2.51 10.36 -1.25
CA MET A 116 1.24 11.10 -1.17
C MET A 116 0.95 11.64 0.23
N LEU A 117 1.35 10.90 1.27
CA LEU A 117 1.19 11.32 2.65
C LEU A 117 2.11 12.50 2.99
N ASP A 118 3.29 12.52 2.35
CA ASP A 118 4.31 13.55 2.49
C ASP A 118 4.70 13.84 3.96
N PRO A 119 5.11 12.81 4.73
CA PRO A 119 5.48 12.95 6.14
C PRO A 119 6.64 13.93 6.34
N LYS A 120 6.54 14.75 7.39
CA LYS A 120 7.56 15.75 7.75
C LYS A 120 8.20 15.43 9.09
N ALA A 121 9.44 15.89 9.26
CA ALA A 121 10.14 15.83 10.52
C ALA A 121 9.33 16.51 11.64
N GLY A 122 9.23 15.86 12.79
CA GLY A 122 8.54 16.39 13.99
C GLY A 122 7.04 16.06 14.06
N GLU A 123 6.43 15.52 13.00
CA GLU A 123 5.02 15.10 13.02
C GLU A 123 4.82 13.78 13.78
N MET A 124 3.59 13.54 14.26
CA MET A 124 3.14 12.28 14.84
C MET A 124 2.31 11.47 13.84
N LEU A 125 2.83 10.30 13.48
CA LEU A 125 2.32 9.46 12.41
C LEU A 125 1.84 8.09 12.87
N LEU A 126 0.84 7.55 12.16
CA LEU A 126 0.38 6.18 12.28
C LEU A 126 0.41 5.46 10.93
N ASP A 127 1.10 4.33 10.87
CA ASP A 127 0.94 3.31 9.82
C ASP A 127 0.05 2.18 10.38
N LEU A 128 -1.24 2.20 10.02
CA LEU A 128 -2.25 1.38 10.70
C LEU A 128 -2.14 -0.13 10.39
N THR A 129 -1.63 -0.46 9.21
CA THR A 129 -1.52 -1.82 8.66
C THR A 129 -0.13 -2.02 8.04
N ALA A 130 0.88 -1.77 8.87
CA ALA A 130 2.26 -1.51 8.50
C ALA A 130 3.01 -2.69 7.89
N ALA A 131 2.66 -3.94 8.23
CA ALA A 131 3.51 -5.05 7.87
C ALA A 131 3.53 -5.31 6.35
N PRO A 132 4.69 -5.64 5.75
CA PRO A 132 5.96 -5.99 6.39
C PRO A 132 6.89 -4.80 6.67
N GLY A 133 6.46 -3.55 6.54
CA GLY A 133 7.23 -2.36 6.92
C GLY A 133 7.85 -1.57 5.76
N SER A 134 7.52 -1.91 4.51
CA SER A 134 8.06 -1.20 3.34
C SER A 134 7.70 0.30 3.35
N LYS A 135 6.43 0.61 3.62
CA LYS A 135 5.92 1.98 3.70
C LYS A 135 6.37 2.67 4.98
N THR A 136 6.32 1.96 6.12
CA THR A 136 6.80 2.45 7.41
C THR A 136 8.26 2.93 7.35
N SER A 137 9.17 2.10 6.83
CA SER A 137 10.58 2.47 6.71
C SER A 137 10.83 3.62 5.73
N GLN A 138 10.01 3.74 4.69
CA GLN A 138 10.06 4.86 3.77
C GLN A 138 9.62 6.15 4.46
N MET A 139 8.53 6.11 5.24
CA MET A 139 8.08 7.27 6.02
C MET A 139 9.12 7.68 7.08
N ALA A 140 9.72 6.73 7.80
CA ALA A 140 10.79 7.01 8.76
C ALA A 140 12.00 7.72 8.11
N ALA A 141 12.39 7.27 6.92
CA ALA A 141 13.47 7.90 6.15
C ALA A 141 13.09 9.33 5.69
N MET A 142 11.86 9.54 5.23
CA MET A 142 11.35 10.86 4.82
C MET A 142 11.25 11.84 6.00
N MET A 143 10.94 11.35 7.20
CA MET A 143 10.93 12.14 8.44
C MET A 143 12.34 12.45 8.96
N THR A 144 13.39 11.94 8.31
CA THR A 144 14.79 12.03 8.76
C THR A 144 14.98 11.55 10.19
N GLN A 145 14.16 10.56 10.60
CA GLN A 145 14.04 10.09 11.99
C GLN A 145 13.90 11.25 12.99
N LYS A 146 12.88 12.10 12.80
CA LYS A 146 12.46 13.12 13.76
C LYS A 146 10.93 13.13 13.89
N GLY A 147 10.40 13.26 15.11
CA GLY A 147 8.98 13.16 15.43
C GLY A 147 8.60 11.76 15.93
N THR A 148 7.33 11.39 15.77
CA THR A 148 6.79 10.11 16.25
C THR A 148 6.22 9.28 15.10
N LEU A 149 6.52 7.99 15.04
CA LEU A 149 5.94 7.04 14.11
C LEU A 149 5.50 5.77 14.83
N ILE A 150 4.18 5.53 14.85
CA ILE A 150 3.58 4.29 15.35
C ILE A 150 3.29 3.38 14.16
N ALA A 151 3.76 2.14 14.21
CA ALA A 151 3.53 1.14 13.17
C ALA A 151 2.80 -0.07 13.75
N ASN A 152 1.59 -0.32 13.24
CA ASN A 152 0.70 -1.37 13.72
C ASN A 152 0.43 -2.46 12.69
N ASP A 153 0.40 -3.73 13.11
CA ASP A 153 -0.23 -4.79 12.32
C ASP A 153 -0.86 -5.86 13.22
N ASN A 154 -2.14 -6.15 12.99
CA ASN A 154 -2.90 -7.14 13.77
C ASN A 154 -2.37 -8.58 13.57
N SER A 155 -1.76 -8.90 12.42
CA SER A 155 -1.27 -10.26 12.17
C SER A 155 0.05 -10.51 12.90
N LYS A 156 0.04 -11.34 13.94
CA LYS A 156 1.24 -11.75 14.69
C LYS A 156 2.43 -12.16 13.78
N ILE A 157 2.18 -13.00 12.77
CA ILE A 157 3.24 -13.45 11.85
C ILE A 157 3.82 -12.28 11.05
N ARG A 158 2.95 -11.42 10.50
CA ARG A 158 3.40 -10.25 9.72
C ARG A 158 4.05 -9.20 10.61
N PHE A 159 3.60 -9.04 11.85
CA PHE A 159 4.17 -8.15 12.84
C PHE A 159 5.62 -8.50 13.18
N PHE A 160 5.96 -9.77 13.40
CA PHE A 160 7.36 -10.14 13.62
C PHE A 160 8.24 -9.89 12.40
N LYS A 161 7.69 -10.02 11.19
CA LYS A 161 8.40 -9.62 9.96
C LYS A 161 8.59 -8.11 9.87
N LEU A 162 7.58 -7.32 10.25
CA LEU A 162 7.70 -5.87 10.39
C LEU A 162 8.81 -5.52 11.39
N LYS A 163 8.76 -6.05 12.61
CA LYS A 163 9.77 -5.82 13.65
C LYS A 163 11.19 -6.08 13.13
N HIS A 164 11.41 -7.27 12.56
CA HIS A 164 12.71 -7.64 12.00
C HIS A 164 13.17 -6.66 10.91
N ASN A 165 12.28 -6.26 10.00
CA ASN A 165 12.63 -5.30 8.95
C ASN A 165 12.94 -3.90 9.51
N MET A 166 12.25 -3.45 10.55
CA MET A 166 12.54 -2.15 11.18
C MET A 166 13.91 -2.14 11.85
N GLU A 167 14.26 -3.22 12.56
CA GLU A 167 15.59 -3.42 13.14
C GLU A 167 16.68 -3.45 12.05
N LEU A 168 16.48 -4.24 10.99
CA LEU A 168 17.39 -4.34 9.85
C LEU A 168 17.61 -2.98 9.18
N LEU A 169 16.52 -2.24 8.94
CA LEU A 169 16.54 -0.94 8.25
C LEU A 169 16.94 0.23 9.16
N GLY A 170 17.24 -0.01 10.44
CA GLY A 170 17.66 1.04 11.38
C GLY A 170 16.53 1.96 11.83
N VAL A 171 15.27 1.56 11.64
CA VAL A 171 14.10 2.26 12.18
C VAL A 171 13.93 1.82 13.64
N VAL A 172 14.79 2.35 14.49
CA VAL A 172 14.85 2.06 15.93
C VAL A 172 14.89 3.38 16.70
N ASN A 173 14.54 3.34 17.99
CA ASN A 173 14.68 4.50 18.86
C ASN A 173 16.17 4.81 19.07
N ASP A 174 16.54 6.08 18.93
CA ASP A 174 17.85 6.60 19.31
C ASP A 174 17.64 7.64 20.42
N ALA A 175 18.21 7.39 21.59
CA ALA A 175 18.07 8.26 22.76
C ALA A 175 18.65 9.67 22.54
N LYS A 176 19.47 9.88 21.49
CA LYS A 176 20.06 11.17 21.15
C LYS A 176 19.26 11.94 20.10
N ALA A 177 18.25 11.32 19.50
CA ALA A 177 17.42 11.91 18.47
C ALA A 177 16.03 12.26 19.04
N ASP A 178 15.43 13.33 18.52
CA ASP A 178 14.01 13.64 18.72
C ASP A 178 13.15 12.68 17.88
N TRP A 179 13.30 11.37 18.12
CA TRP A 179 12.69 10.28 17.36
C TRP A 179 12.03 9.29 18.29
N HIS A 180 10.74 9.09 18.10
CA HIS A 180 9.99 8.06 18.79
C HIS A 180 9.35 7.09 17.78
N PHE A 181 9.85 5.87 17.75
CA PHE A 181 9.30 4.78 16.97
C PHE A 181 8.68 3.72 17.90
N GLU A 182 7.43 3.36 17.61
CA GLU A 182 6.67 2.38 18.38
C GLU A 182 6.08 1.31 17.46
N LEU A 183 6.20 0.04 17.88
CA LEU A 183 5.61 -1.10 17.19
C LEU A 183 4.42 -1.63 18.00
N ARG A 184 3.27 -1.77 17.35
CA ARG A 184 2.03 -2.28 17.95
C ARG A 184 1.49 -3.48 17.20
N GLN A 185 0.93 -4.43 17.96
CA GLN A 185 0.34 -5.65 17.41
C GLN A 185 -1.12 -5.78 17.89
N GLU A 186 -1.97 -4.87 17.42
CA GLU A 186 -3.35 -4.73 17.89
C GLU A 186 -4.35 -4.72 16.74
N ASP A 187 -5.63 -4.90 17.06
CA ASP A 187 -6.67 -4.53 16.10
C ASP A 187 -6.61 -3.03 15.84
N GLY A 188 -6.56 -2.64 14.57
CA GLY A 188 -6.41 -1.23 14.22
C GLY A 188 -7.59 -0.36 14.68
N CYS A 189 -8.78 -0.93 14.86
CA CYS A 189 -9.91 -0.18 15.38
C CYS A 189 -9.75 0.14 16.86
N ASP A 190 -9.24 -0.81 17.64
CA ASP A 190 -9.00 -0.66 19.08
C ASP A 190 -7.86 0.35 19.31
N LEU A 191 -6.74 0.18 18.60
CA LEU A 191 -5.62 1.13 18.64
C LEU A 191 -6.08 2.56 18.31
N CYS A 192 -6.84 2.76 17.23
CA CYS A 192 -7.34 4.10 16.91
C CYS A 192 -8.29 4.67 17.97
N GLY A 193 -9.00 3.82 18.72
CA GLY A 193 -9.87 4.23 19.83
C GLY A 193 -9.11 4.86 21.00
N ASP A 194 -7.86 4.44 21.23
CA ASP A 194 -6.98 4.97 22.27
C ASP A 194 -6.33 6.31 21.89
N TYR A 195 -6.37 6.69 20.60
CA TYR A 195 -5.64 7.83 20.04
C TYR A 195 -6.57 8.81 19.28
N LEU A 196 -7.72 9.15 19.86
CA LEU A 196 -8.67 10.11 19.27
C LEU A 196 -8.01 11.48 19.07
N ASN A 197 -8.11 12.01 17.84
CA ASN A 197 -7.53 13.30 17.43
C ASN A 197 -6.05 13.47 17.82
N THR A 198 -5.23 12.42 17.64
CA THR A 198 -3.82 12.42 18.08
C THR A 198 -2.82 12.53 16.93
N PHE A 199 -3.10 11.94 15.77
CA PHE A 199 -2.12 11.88 14.69
C PHE A 199 -2.23 13.06 13.73
N ASP A 200 -1.08 13.63 13.36
CA ASP A 200 -1.01 14.66 12.32
C ASP A 200 -1.25 14.02 10.95
N LYS A 201 -0.73 12.80 10.75
CA LYS A 201 -0.89 12.03 9.53
C LYS A 201 -1.11 10.54 9.78
N ILE A 202 -1.99 9.93 9.00
CA ILE A 202 -2.29 8.49 9.09
C ILE A 202 -2.22 7.86 7.70
N LEU A 203 -1.50 6.75 7.59
CA LEU A 203 -1.53 5.86 6.45
C LEU A 203 -2.43 4.65 6.73
N VAL A 204 -3.43 4.45 5.88
CA VAL A 204 -4.29 3.27 5.85
C VAL A 204 -4.05 2.52 4.55
N ASP A 205 -2.96 1.76 4.47
CA ASP A 205 -2.71 0.82 3.37
C ASP A 205 -3.47 -0.48 3.61
N ALA A 206 -4.75 -0.47 3.27
CA ALA A 206 -5.71 -1.37 3.85
C ALA A 206 -5.57 -2.81 3.33
N PRO A 207 -5.78 -3.83 4.17
CA PRO A 207 -5.86 -5.22 3.72
C PRO A 207 -6.98 -5.35 2.68
N CYS A 208 -6.67 -5.92 1.52
CA CYS A 208 -7.56 -5.96 0.37
C CYS A 208 -7.55 -7.31 -0.33
N SER A 209 -8.34 -7.43 -1.39
CA SER A 209 -8.37 -8.60 -2.27
C SER A 209 -7.10 -8.78 -3.12
N ALA A 210 -6.18 -7.81 -3.10
CA ALA A 210 -4.87 -7.86 -3.73
C ALA A 210 -4.87 -8.21 -5.24
N GLU A 211 -5.93 -7.81 -5.95
CA GLU A 211 -6.14 -8.10 -7.37
C GLU A 211 -4.99 -7.66 -8.27
N ALA A 212 -4.28 -6.58 -7.93
CA ALA A 212 -3.15 -6.09 -8.71
C ALA A 212 -1.85 -6.90 -8.50
N ARG A 213 -1.87 -7.90 -7.62
CA ARG A 213 -0.76 -8.81 -7.32
C ARG A 213 -0.95 -10.20 -7.92
N PHE A 214 -2.01 -10.41 -8.69
CA PHE A 214 -2.25 -11.67 -9.39
C PHE A 214 -1.18 -11.91 -10.45
N LEU A 215 -0.74 -13.17 -10.53
CA LEU A 215 0.19 -13.67 -11.53
C LEU A 215 -0.49 -14.83 -12.23
N GLU A 216 -0.60 -14.78 -13.57
CA GLU A 216 -1.26 -15.82 -14.37
C GLU A 216 -0.64 -17.21 -14.17
N ASP A 217 0.67 -17.28 -13.90
CA ASP A 217 1.44 -18.50 -13.69
C ASP A 217 1.46 -18.99 -12.22
N ASP A 218 0.84 -18.26 -11.27
CA ASP A 218 0.76 -18.66 -9.86
C ASP A 218 -0.68 -18.59 -9.33
N PRO A 219 -1.43 -19.72 -9.40
CA PRO A 219 -2.79 -19.83 -8.86
C PRO A 219 -2.94 -19.45 -7.39
N LYS A 220 -1.88 -19.51 -6.57
CA LYS A 220 -1.96 -19.11 -5.15
C LYS A 220 -2.25 -17.61 -5.00
N THR A 221 -1.92 -16.82 -6.02
CA THR A 221 -2.12 -15.36 -6.01
C THR A 221 -3.58 -14.97 -6.23
N PHE A 222 -4.39 -15.80 -6.89
CA PHE A 222 -5.76 -15.46 -7.30
C PHE A 222 -6.84 -16.51 -6.96
N SER A 223 -6.49 -17.75 -6.61
CA SER A 223 -7.46 -18.83 -6.34
C SER A 223 -8.43 -18.56 -5.18
N TYR A 224 -8.05 -17.71 -4.23
CA TYR A 224 -8.91 -17.27 -3.13
C TYR A 224 -9.89 -16.16 -3.52
N TRP A 225 -9.73 -15.58 -4.71
CA TRP A 225 -10.49 -14.42 -5.14
C TRP A 225 -11.94 -14.79 -5.49
N GLY A 226 -12.82 -13.84 -5.22
CA GLY A 226 -14.22 -13.87 -5.60
C GLY A 226 -14.96 -12.69 -4.97
N GLU A 227 -16.16 -12.38 -5.45
CA GLU A 227 -16.92 -11.22 -4.95
C GLU A 227 -17.21 -11.29 -3.44
N LYS A 228 -17.31 -12.48 -2.86
CA LYS A 228 -17.43 -12.65 -1.41
C LYS A 228 -16.18 -12.11 -0.68
N LYS A 229 -14.99 -12.39 -1.21
CA LYS A 229 -13.73 -11.89 -0.64
C LYS A 229 -13.64 -10.37 -0.76
N VAL A 230 -14.00 -9.81 -1.92
CA VAL A 230 -14.09 -8.36 -2.14
C VAL A 230 -15.01 -7.71 -1.10
N LYS A 231 -16.21 -8.26 -0.87
CA LYS A 231 -17.16 -7.77 0.15
C LYS A 231 -16.60 -7.87 1.57
N GLU A 232 -15.94 -8.98 1.91
CA GLU A 232 -15.29 -9.18 3.22
C GLU A 232 -14.23 -8.11 3.49
N MET A 233 -13.32 -7.88 2.52
CA MET A 233 -12.28 -6.87 2.62
C MET A 233 -12.86 -5.46 2.69
N ALA A 234 -13.84 -5.14 1.84
CA ALA A 234 -14.54 -3.87 1.85
C ALA A 234 -15.23 -3.55 3.20
N MET A 235 -15.67 -4.56 3.97
CA MET A 235 -16.20 -4.35 5.32
C MET A 235 -15.11 -4.07 6.34
N LYS A 236 -13.99 -4.81 6.28
CA LYS A 236 -12.83 -4.60 7.17
C LYS A 236 -12.19 -3.22 6.94
N GLN A 237 -11.96 -2.87 5.69
CA GLN A 237 -11.42 -1.56 5.27
C GLN A 237 -12.27 -0.41 5.78
N ARG A 238 -13.60 -0.53 5.73
CA ARG A 238 -14.50 0.49 6.24
C ARG A 238 -14.24 0.76 7.71
N LYS A 239 -14.18 -0.29 8.54
CA LYS A 239 -13.95 -0.13 9.98
C LYS A 239 -12.63 0.59 10.25
N LEU A 240 -11.55 0.13 9.61
CA LEU A 240 -10.23 0.73 9.75
C LEU A 240 -10.20 2.20 9.28
N LEU A 241 -10.80 2.51 8.12
CA LEU A 241 -10.85 3.87 7.59
C LEU A 241 -11.60 4.83 8.52
N PHE A 242 -12.76 4.43 9.05
CA PHE A 242 -13.52 5.27 9.98
C PHE A 242 -12.80 5.41 11.33
N SER A 243 -12.20 4.36 11.87
CA SER A 243 -11.43 4.46 13.11
C SER A 243 -10.21 5.38 12.94
N ALA A 244 -9.49 5.24 11.83
CA ALA A 244 -8.38 6.14 11.49
C ALA A 244 -8.83 7.60 11.38
N TRP A 245 -10.00 7.85 10.78
CA TRP A 245 -10.55 9.21 10.68
C TRP A 245 -10.79 9.88 12.04
N TYR A 246 -11.27 9.12 13.04
CA TYR A 246 -11.43 9.62 14.40
C TYR A 246 -10.11 9.81 15.13
N ALA A 247 -9.10 9.00 14.84
CA ALA A 247 -7.76 9.15 15.40
C ALA A 247 -6.96 10.33 14.79
N LEU A 248 -7.37 10.82 13.62
CA LEU A 248 -6.73 11.93 12.93
C LEU A 248 -7.09 13.27 13.59
N LYS A 249 -6.09 14.10 13.89
CA LYS A 249 -6.29 15.46 14.38
C LYS A 249 -7.14 16.30 13.41
N PRO A 250 -7.89 17.31 13.91
CA PRO A 250 -8.35 18.41 13.07
C PRO A 250 -7.17 19.02 12.31
N GLY A 251 -7.35 19.31 11.02
CA GLY A 251 -6.26 19.73 10.14
C GLY A 251 -5.29 18.61 9.74
N GLY A 252 -5.46 17.37 10.20
CA GLY A 252 -4.60 16.24 9.83
C GLY A 252 -4.85 15.70 8.43
N THR A 253 -3.92 14.88 7.94
CA THR A 253 -4.01 14.22 6.61
C THR A 253 -4.08 12.70 6.72
N LEU A 254 -5.04 12.08 6.04
CA LEU A 254 -5.14 10.63 5.91
C LEU A 254 -4.88 10.23 4.46
N VAL A 255 -4.00 9.25 4.25
CA VAL A 255 -3.88 8.56 2.95
C VAL A 255 -4.49 7.17 3.08
N TYR A 256 -5.48 6.88 2.25
CA TYR A 256 -6.05 5.55 2.08
C TYR A 256 -5.50 4.94 0.79
N SER A 257 -5.05 3.69 0.85
CA SER A 257 -4.57 2.99 -0.33
C SER A 257 -4.83 1.49 -0.32
N THR A 258 -4.83 0.87 -1.50
CA THR A 258 -4.96 -0.57 -1.68
C THR A 258 -4.28 -1.06 -2.96
N CYS A 259 -3.91 -2.35 -3.02
CA CYS A 259 -3.46 -3.04 -4.24
C CYS A 259 -4.57 -3.84 -4.93
N THR A 260 -5.80 -3.33 -4.96
CA THR A 260 -6.94 -3.95 -5.65
C THR A 260 -7.54 -3.01 -6.70
N PHE A 261 -8.24 -3.55 -7.70
CA PHE A 261 -8.98 -2.76 -8.68
C PHE A 261 -10.43 -2.55 -8.27
N SER A 262 -10.97 -3.40 -7.39
CA SER A 262 -12.38 -3.43 -7.00
C SER A 262 -12.90 -2.09 -6.43
N PRO A 263 -13.88 -1.43 -7.08
CA PRO A 263 -14.46 -0.17 -6.60
C PRO A 263 -15.14 -0.28 -5.24
N GLU A 264 -15.60 -1.48 -4.87
CA GLU A 264 -16.13 -1.79 -3.54
C GLU A 264 -15.12 -1.57 -2.41
N GLU A 265 -13.83 -1.72 -2.71
CA GLU A 265 -12.70 -1.54 -1.79
C GLU A 265 -12.04 -0.16 -1.95
N ASN A 266 -12.43 0.61 -2.96
CA ASN A 266 -11.82 1.90 -3.31
C ASN A 266 -12.83 3.03 -3.19
N GLU A 267 -13.45 3.46 -4.29
CA GLU A 267 -14.33 4.64 -4.34
C GLU A 267 -15.53 4.52 -3.42
N VAL A 268 -16.04 3.31 -3.21
CA VAL A 268 -17.13 3.06 -2.26
C VAL A 268 -16.71 3.43 -0.84
N GLN A 269 -15.46 3.20 -0.44
CA GLN A 269 -14.98 3.51 0.91
C GLN A 269 -14.76 5.02 1.07
N ILE A 270 -14.11 5.64 0.08
CA ILE A 270 -13.83 7.08 0.09
C ILE A 270 -15.13 7.89 0.01
N SER A 271 -16.03 7.55 -0.91
CA SER A 271 -17.33 8.25 -1.03
C SER A 271 -18.17 8.14 0.23
N ARG A 272 -18.12 7.01 0.94
CA ARG A 272 -18.80 6.86 2.22
C ARG A 272 -18.23 7.76 3.30
N LEU A 273 -16.91 7.92 3.36
CA LEU A 273 -16.27 8.82 4.30
C LEU A 273 -16.70 10.27 4.01
N LEU A 274 -16.54 10.72 2.76
CA LEU A 274 -16.90 12.06 2.32
C LEU A 274 -18.37 12.38 2.57
N ASN A 275 -19.28 11.45 2.25
CA ASN A 275 -20.72 11.63 2.47
C ASN A 275 -21.11 11.65 3.96
N ARG A 276 -20.36 10.94 4.82
CA ARG A 276 -20.63 10.94 6.27
C ARG A 276 -20.14 12.24 6.93
N PHE A 277 -19.07 12.82 6.40
CA PHE A 277 -18.39 13.97 6.96
C PHE A 277 -18.26 15.10 5.91
N PRO A 278 -19.38 15.61 5.35
CA PRO A 278 -19.35 16.52 4.20
C PRO A 278 -18.64 17.85 4.48
N ASP A 279 -18.69 18.34 5.72
CA ASP A 279 -18.07 19.61 6.12
C ASP A 279 -16.66 19.45 6.72
N GLU A 280 -16.22 18.21 6.90
CA GLU A 280 -14.96 17.89 7.59
C GLU A 280 -13.96 17.17 6.69
N ALA A 281 -14.42 16.33 5.77
CA ALA A 281 -13.57 15.49 4.93
C ALA A 281 -13.49 16.04 3.51
N ARG A 282 -12.28 16.40 3.07
CA ARG A 282 -12.01 16.82 1.69
C ARG A 282 -10.92 15.98 1.07
N ILE A 283 -11.17 15.40 -0.09
CA ILE A 283 -10.11 14.76 -0.87
C ILE A 283 -9.27 15.82 -1.59
N GLU A 284 -7.95 15.70 -1.49
CA GLU A 284 -6.97 16.55 -2.17
C GLU A 284 -6.62 15.98 -3.53
N ASP A 285 -6.48 16.86 -4.52
CA ASP A 285 -5.99 16.46 -5.84
C ASP A 285 -4.48 16.17 -5.76
N ILE A 286 -4.14 14.94 -6.08
CA ILE A 286 -2.76 14.42 -6.05
C ILE A 286 -2.25 14.04 -7.45
N SER A 287 -3.01 14.34 -8.50
CA SER A 287 -2.72 13.93 -9.88
C SER A 287 -1.41 14.49 -10.44
N GLY A 288 -0.98 15.66 -9.95
CA GLY A 288 0.26 16.34 -10.34
C GLY A 288 1.46 16.07 -9.45
N VAL A 289 1.31 15.32 -8.35
CA VAL A 289 2.39 15.13 -7.36
C VAL A 289 3.55 14.29 -7.90
N LEU A 290 3.26 13.32 -8.78
CA LEU A 290 4.26 12.43 -9.38
C LEU A 290 4.23 12.52 -10.92
N PRO A 291 4.93 13.50 -11.51
CA PRO A 291 5.03 13.63 -12.96
C PRO A 291 5.58 12.35 -13.60
N GLY A 292 4.86 11.80 -14.57
CA GLY A 292 5.25 10.57 -15.28
C GLY A 292 4.64 9.27 -14.73
N LEU A 293 4.00 9.31 -13.56
CA LEU A 293 3.20 8.18 -13.08
C LEU A 293 1.87 8.13 -13.86
N LYS A 294 1.67 7.09 -14.67
CA LYS A 294 0.41 6.89 -15.40
C LYS A 294 -0.70 6.49 -14.45
N HIS A 295 -1.86 7.14 -14.56
CA HIS A 295 -3.01 6.87 -13.71
C HIS A 295 -4.32 7.20 -14.43
N PHE A 296 -5.41 6.70 -13.87
CA PHE A 296 -6.77 7.15 -14.12
C PHE A 296 -7.28 7.90 -12.89
N SER A 297 -8.25 8.78 -13.09
CA SER A 297 -9.08 9.30 -12.01
C SER A 297 -9.92 8.18 -11.36
N GLY A 298 -10.30 8.39 -10.10
CA GLY A 298 -11.32 7.56 -9.44
C GLY A 298 -12.60 7.48 -10.27
N LEU A 299 -13.27 6.34 -10.23
CA LEU A 299 -14.52 6.12 -10.96
C LEU A 299 -15.61 7.06 -10.43
N LYS A 300 -16.45 7.57 -11.34
CA LYS A 300 -17.61 8.41 -10.96
C LYS A 300 -18.82 7.57 -10.52
N SER A 301 -18.87 6.32 -10.95
CA SER A 301 -19.95 5.39 -10.61
C SER A 301 -19.47 3.96 -10.73
N TRP A 302 -20.13 3.06 -9.99
CA TRP A 302 -19.95 1.61 -10.14
C TRP A 302 -21.29 0.92 -9.95
N LYS A 303 -21.69 0.11 -10.95
CA LYS A 303 -23.04 -0.45 -11.04
C LYS A 303 -24.06 0.72 -10.99
N GLU A 304 -25.13 0.59 -10.22
CA GLU A 304 -26.19 1.60 -10.08
C GLU A 304 -25.87 2.70 -9.04
N ARG A 305 -24.61 2.83 -8.60
CA ARG A 305 -24.22 3.80 -7.57
C ARG A 305 -23.32 4.88 -8.13
N THR A 306 -23.76 6.12 -8.02
CA THR A 306 -22.92 7.32 -8.24
C THR A 306 -22.13 7.63 -6.97
N PHE A 307 -20.88 8.00 -7.17
CA PHE A 307 -19.94 8.34 -6.09
C PHE A 307 -19.93 9.83 -5.80
N HIS A 308 -19.26 10.21 -4.70
CA HIS A 308 -19.10 11.62 -4.35
C HIS A 308 -18.40 12.37 -5.50
N PRO A 309 -18.82 13.59 -5.90
CA PRO A 309 -18.28 14.27 -7.07
C PRO A 309 -16.75 14.41 -7.07
N ASP A 310 -16.17 14.69 -5.90
CA ASP A 310 -14.72 14.85 -5.76
C ASP A 310 -13.91 13.55 -5.85
N ILE A 311 -14.55 12.38 -6.00
CA ILE A 311 -13.85 11.09 -6.06
C ILE A 311 -12.85 11.01 -7.21
N THR A 312 -13.03 11.82 -8.26
CA THR A 312 -12.12 11.89 -9.41
C THR A 312 -10.74 12.43 -9.05
N LYS A 313 -10.57 13.04 -7.87
CA LYS A 313 -9.28 13.48 -7.32
C LYS A 313 -8.45 12.32 -6.75
N ALA A 314 -9.07 11.15 -6.52
CA ALA A 314 -8.34 9.92 -6.19
C ALA A 314 -7.65 9.35 -7.44
N LEU A 315 -6.57 8.61 -7.23
CA LEU A 315 -5.80 8.00 -8.31
C LEU A 315 -5.97 6.48 -8.35
N ARG A 316 -6.13 5.97 -9.56
CA ARG A 316 -5.94 4.57 -9.92
C ARG A 316 -4.67 4.47 -10.74
N ILE A 317 -3.59 3.95 -10.16
CA ILE A 317 -2.33 3.74 -10.88
C ILE A 317 -2.59 2.76 -12.04
N PHE A 318 -2.19 3.18 -13.24
CA PHE A 318 -2.26 2.36 -14.44
C PHE A 318 -1.16 1.29 -14.35
N PRO A 319 -1.50 -0.02 -14.35
CA PRO A 319 -0.49 -1.06 -14.27
C PRO A 319 0.35 -1.10 -15.56
N THR A 320 1.66 -1.28 -15.42
CA THR A 320 2.58 -1.49 -16.55
C THR A 320 3.40 -2.76 -16.33
N ASN A 321 4.38 -3.01 -17.19
CA ASN A 321 5.35 -4.07 -16.96
C ASN A 321 6.19 -3.85 -15.68
N GLU A 322 6.28 -2.61 -15.18
CA GLU A 322 7.16 -2.22 -14.06
C GLU A 322 6.41 -1.98 -12.75
N ILE A 323 5.16 -1.51 -12.83
CA ILE A 323 4.36 -1.11 -11.66
C ILE A 323 3.01 -1.83 -11.63
N GLU A 324 2.58 -2.24 -10.44
CA GLU A 324 1.24 -2.80 -10.22
C GLU A 324 0.15 -1.73 -10.27
N GLY A 325 -1.08 -2.19 -10.54
CA GLY A 325 -2.25 -1.36 -10.28
C GLY A 325 -2.37 -1.05 -8.80
N PHE A 326 -2.86 0.14 -8.48
CA PHE A 326 -2.98 0.58 -7.10
C PHE A 326 -4.03 1.69 -7.01
N PHE A 327 -4.65 1.85 -5.85
CA PHE A 327 -5.54 2.97 -5.58
C PHE A 327 -4.98 3.83 -4.45
N VAL A 328 -5.03 5.15 -4.59
CA VAL A 328 -4.61 6.09 -3.55
C VAL A 328 -5.57 7.28 -3.49
N ALA A 329 -5.99 7.64 -2.28
CA ALA A 329 -6.76 8.85 -1.99
C ALA A 329 -6.14 9.58 -0.79
N LYS A 330 -5.85 10.87 -0.97
CA LYS A 330 -5.37 11.75 0.09
C LYS A 330 -6.53 12.61 0.60
N ILE A 331 -6.85 12.51 1.88
CA ILE A 331 -8.00 13.17 2.49
C ILE A 331 -7.49 14.09 3.60
N LYS A 332 -7.95 15.34 3.58
CA LYS A 332 -7.68 16.35 4.61
C LYS A 332 -8.89 16.45 5.54
N LYS A 333 -8.64 16.47 6.85
CA LYS A 333 -9.64 16.80 7.87
C LYS A 333 -9.65 18.30 8.13
N SER A 334 -10.84 18.87 8.25
CA SER A 334 -11.04 20.29 8.57
C SER A 334 -10.39 20.64 9.92
N GLU A 335 -9.92 21.88 10.06
CA GLU A 335 -9.41 22.39 11.34
C GLU A 335 -10.53 22.64 12.36
N LYS A 336 -11.79 22.69 11.90
CA LYS A 336 -12.97 22.97 12.73
C LYS A 336 -13.69 21.68 13.21
N SER A 337 -13.10 20.51 12.93
CA SER A 337 -13.63 19.18 13.24
C SER A 337 -13.51 18.78 14.71
#